data_AF-A0A518C584-F1
#
_entry.id   AF-A0A518C584-F1
#
_cell.length_a   1.000
_cell.length_b   1.000
_cell.length_c   1.000
_cell.angle_alpha   90.00
_cell.angle_beta   90.00
_cell.angle_gamma   90.00
#
_symmetry.space_group_name_H-M   'P 1'
#
loop_
_entity.id
_entity.type
_entity.pdbx_description
1 polymer ?
#
loop_
_entity_poly.entity_id
_entity_poly.type
_entity_poly.pdbx_seq_one_letter_code
_entity_poly.pdbx_strand_id
1 'polypeptide(L)'
;MSDLLAIIFAPLIAFFEALLGLVIAVATLIAEIANFFLELLITALFKGITSARERYRQGPRKASEVPGPVVTAILTVGFLVVVAVGFTFLIRNGIQHSRTARTQDQVDALADAYIAQLEKDDGRILVPGPSDQHDAWDNAIVLQENDYIVGTQVVVRSNGPDGRPNSADDISAVRYHKTTAKEIRDQFVDKAVSEFGRFFNKQEEVEDQAKVEEPIKNGPADATATSDENDSTSEDEKKEGWKLPSLKFGWDKKEE
;
A
#
# COMPACT_ATOMS: atom_id res chain seq x y z
N MET A 1 -7.09 11.40 48.86
CA MET A 1 -7.02 11.18 47.38
C MET A 1 -6.61 12.44 46.62
N SER A 2 -6.93 13.65 47.09
CA SER A 2 -6.54 14.92 46.46
C SER A 2 -5.03 15.13 46.31
N ASP A 3 -4.25 14.78 47.33
CA ASP A 3 -2.84 15.19 47.40
C ASP A 3 -1.94 14.35 46.49
N LEU A 4 -2.30 13.08 46.29
CA LEU A 4 -1.59 12.18 45.37
C LEU A 4 -1.83 12.55 43.91
N LEU A 5 -3.03 13.04 43.59
CA LEU A 5 -3.32 13.61 42.26
C LEU A 5 -2.52 14.90 42.03
N ALA A 6 -2.43 15.79 43.03
CA ALA A 6 -1.66 17.03 42.91
C ALA A 6 -0.16 16.78 42.64
N ILE A 7 0.43 15.77 43.28
CA ILE A 7 1.84 15.39 43.07
C ILE A 7 2.09 14.89 41.65
N ILE A 8 1.12 14.20 41.04
CA ILE A 8 1.23 13.67 39.67
C ILE A 8 0.93 14.75 38.63
N PHE A 9 -0.07 15.60 38.86
CA PHE A 9 -0.50 16.62 37.90
C PHE A 9 0.40 17.85 37.87
N ALA A 10 1.02 18.24 38.99
CA ALA A 10 1.93 19.40 39.04
C ALA A 10 3.10 19.33 38.02
N PRO A 11 3.89 18.23 37.94
CA PRO A 11 4.95 18.14 36.93
C PRO A 11 4.39 18.06 35.50
N LEU A 12 3.19 17.48 35.33
CA LEU A 12 2.53 17.39 34.03
C LEU A 12 2.15 18.79 33.50
N ILE A 13 1.56 19.63 34.36
CA ILE A 13 1.19 21.02 34.03
C ILE A 13 2.44 21.85 33.72
N ALA A 14 3.48 21.75 34.56
CA ALA A 14 4.75 22.45 34.33
C ALA A 14 5.40 22.03 32.99
N PHE A 15 5.29 20.76 32.63
CA PHE A 15 5.77 20.25 31.34
C PHE A 15 4.98 20.86 30.17
N PHE A 16 3.65 20.93 30.26
CA PHE A 16 2.82 21.57 29.23
C PHE A 16 3.12 23.06 29.08
N GLU A 17 3.30 23.79 30.18
CA GLU A 17 3.69 25.21 30.15
C GLU A 17 5.05 25.41 29.48
N ALA A 18 6.05 24.57 29.82
CA ALA A 18 7.37 24.62 29.21
C ALA A 18 7.30 24.34 27.70
N LEU A 19 6.49 23.35 27.28
CA LEU A 19 6.30 23.00 25.88
C LEU A 19 5.61 24.12 25.11
N LEU A 20 4.57 24.75 25.69
CA LEU A 20 3.89 25.89 25.09
C LEU A 20 4.82 27.11 24.99
N GLY A 21 5.63 27.37 26.03
CA GLY A 21 6.66 28.41 26.00
C GLY A 21 7.70 28.18 24.89
N LEU A 22 8.12 26.94 24.68
CA LEU A 22 9.03 26.58 23.59
C LEU A 22 8.39 26.83 22.21
N VAL A 23 7.12 26.44 22.03
CA VAL A 23 6.39 26.68 20.77
C VAL A 23 6.29 28.18 20.47
N ILE A 24 5.96 28.99 21.46
CA ILE A 24 5.89 30.46 21.31
C ILE A 24 7.28 31.01 20.95
N ALA A 25 8.35 30.59 21.65
CA ALA A 25 9.70 31.04 21.38
C ALA A 25 10.18 30.71 19.95
N VAL A 26 9.87 29.50 19.47
CA VAL A 26 10.16 29.08 18.10
C VAL A 26 9.34 29.90 17.10
N ALA A 27 8.06 30.13 17.36
CA ALA A 27 7.20 30.95 16.50
C ALA A 27 7.70 32.41 16.42
N THR A 28 8.10 33.01 17.54
CA THR A 28 8.68 34.36 17.56
C THR A 28 10.00 34.43 16.79
N LEU A 29 10.87 33.42 16.94
CA LEU A 29 12.13 33.36 16.19
C LEU A 29 11.88 33.26 14.67
N ILE A 30 10.91 32.44 14.25
CA ILE A 30 10.52 32.35 12.83
C ILE A 30 9.98 33.70 12.34
N ALA A 31 9.15 34.38 13.13
CA ALA A 31 8.59 35.68 12.78
C ALA A 31 9.68 36.76 12.66
N GLU A 32 10.66 36.78 13.58
CA GLU A 32 11.80 37.70 13.51
C GLU A 32 12.67 37.45 12.29
N ILE A 33 12.97 36.17 12.00
CA ILE A 33 13.69 35.77 10.79
C ILE A 33 12.91 36.26 9.56
N ALA A 34 11.62 35.98 9.46
CA ALA A 34 10.81 36.42 8.33
C ALA A 34 10.80 37.95 8.19
N ASN A 35 10.71 38.69 9.29
CA ASN A 35 10.74 40.15 9.28
C ASN A 35 12.11 40.69 8.82
N PHE A 36 13.21 40.09 9.29
CA PHE A 36 14.57 40.43 8.85
C PHE A 36 14.74 40.22 7.34
N PHE A 37 14.27 39.07 6.81
CA PHE A 37 14.32 38.79 5.38
C PHE A 37 13.41 39.73 4.57
N LEU A 38 12.23 40.11 5.08
CA LEU A 38 11.34 41.08 4.45
C LEU A 38 11.98 42.47 4.40
N GLU A 39 12.60 42.92 5.49
CA GLU A 39 13.31 44.20 5.55
C GLU A 39 14.51 44.22 4.58
N LEU A 40 15.27 43.13 4.51
CA LEU A 40 16.33 42.93 3.52
C LEU A 40 15.80 43.02 2.10
N LEU A 41 14.69 42.34 1.80
CA LEU A 41 14.06 42.36 0.48
C LEU A 41 13.60 43.77 0.10
N ILE A 42 12.93 44.48 1.00
CA ILE A 42 12.49 45.86 0.80
C ILE A 42 13.71 46.76 0.56
N THR A 43 14.72 46.67 1.42
CA THR A 43 15.95 47.46 1.29
C THR A 43 16.65 47.19 -0.03
N ALA A 44 16.73 45.93 -0.43
CA ALA A 44 17.36 45.52 -1.68
C ALA A 44 16.54 45.94 -2.91
N LEU A 45 15.21 45.90 -2.86
CA LEU A 45 14.34 46.42 -3.91
C LEU A 45 14.50 47.94 -4.06
N PHE A 46 14.34 48.69 -2.98
CA PHE A 46 14.40 50.15 -3.05
C PHE A 46 15.80 50.67 -3.38
N LYS A 47 16.85 50.18 -2.70
CA LYS A 47 18.24 50.58 -3.00
C LYS A 47 18.76 49.98 -4.31
N GLY A 48 18.27 48.80 -4.71
CA GLY A 48 18.58 48.18 -5.99
C GLY A 48 17.98 48.94 -7.17
N ILE A 49 16.71 49.37 -7.06
CA ILE A 49 16.04 50.18 -8.10
C ILE A 49 16.71 51.55 -8.23
N THR A 50 17.04 52.22 -7.12
CA THR A 50 17.71 53.53 -7.19
C THR A 50 19.11 53.41 -7.79
N SER A 51 19.91 52.43 -7.37
CA SER A 51 21.26 52.20 -7.93
C SER A 51 21.24 51.76 -9.40
N ALA A 52 20.27 50.94 -9.82
CA ALA A 52 20.06 50.59 -11.22
C ALA A 52 19.67 51.81 -12.05
N ARG A 53 18.76 52.66 -11.55
CA ARG A 53 18.33 53.91 -12.20
C ARG A 53 19.47 54.90 -12.38
N GLU A 54 20.37 55.01 -11.39
CA GLU A 54 21.56 55.85 -11.48
C GLU A 54 22.56 55.33 -12.52
N ARG A 55 22.78 54.01 -12.61
CA ARG A 55 23.63 53.41 -13.66
C ARG A 55 23.07 53.60 -15.07
N TYR A 56 21.75 53.47 -15.26
CA TYR A 56 21.11 53.78 -16.54
C TYR A 56 21.29 55.24 -16.96
N ARG A 57 21.40 56.18 -16.00
CA ARG A 57 21.69 57.60 -16.29
C ARG A 57 23.17 57.88 -16.59
N GLN A 58 24.10 57.04 -16.10
CA GLN A 58 25.55 57.29 -16.20
C GLN A 58 26.24 56.65 -17.42
N GLY A 59 25.49 55.98 -18.30
CA GLY A 59 26.02 55.34 -19.51
C GLY A 59 26.84 54.06 -19.23
N PRO A 60 27.24 53.32 -20.27
CA PRO A 60 27.86 52.00 -20.12
C PRO A 60 29.28 52.12 -19.56
N ARG A 61 29.42 52.12 -18.23
CA ARG A 61 30.72 51.92 -17.56
C ARG A 61 30.98 50.43 -17.36
N LYS A 62 32.27 50.08 -17.45
CA LYS A 62 32.84 48.73 -17.49
C LYS A 62 32.11 47.74 -16.57
N ALA A 63 31.62 46.68 -17.19
CA ALA A 63 30.96 45.54 -16.56
C ALA A 63 31.95 44.78 -15.67
N SER A 64 31.72 44.75 -14.35
CA SER A 64 32.21 43.62 -13.52
C SER A 64 31.55 43.55 -12.14
N GLU A 65 31.08 44.65 -11.56
CA GLU A 65 30.50 44.60 -10.20
C GLU A 65 28.97 44.74 -10.22
N VAL A 66 28.31 43.60 -10.01
CA VAL A 66 26.90 43.53 -9.64
C VAL A 66 26.73 44.29 -8.31
N PRO A 67 25.76 45.22 -8.17
CA PRO A 67 25.59 45.96 -6.94
C PRO A 67 25.34 44.99 -5.77
N GLY A 68 26.05 45.17 -4.65
CA GLY A 68 25.83 44.40 -3.42
C GLY A 68 24.34 44.23 -3.04
N PRO A 69 23.49 45.28 -3.15
CA PRO A 69 22.05 45.17 -2.91
C PRO A 69 21.33 44.16 -3.81
N VAL A 70 21.75 44.01 -5.06
CA VAL A 70 21.16 43.05 -6.01
C VAL A 70 21.55 41.64 -5.64
N VAL A 71 22.82 41.42 -5.27
CA VAL A 71 23.29 40.11 -4.78
C VAL A 71 22.56 39.72 -3.49
N THR A 72 22.39 40.66 -2.54
CA THR A 72 21.61 40.40 -1.33
C THR A 72 20.15 40.07 -1.65
N ALA A 73 19.48 40.82 -2.55
CA ALA A 73 18.11 40.49 -2.97
C ALA A 73 17.99 39.06 -3.52
N ILE A 74 18.90 38.66 -4.41
CA ILE A 74 18.90 37.33 -5.02
C ILE A 74 19.06 36.25 -3.94
N LEU A 75 19.99 36.43 -3.01
CA LEU A 75 20.18 35.48 -1.90
C LEU A 75 18.96 35.41 -0.97
N THR A 76 18.35 36.56 -0.67
CA THR A 76 17.16 36.68 0.20
C THR A 76 15.97 35.94 -0.41
N VAL A 77 15.71 36.17 -1.70
CA VAL A 77 14.63 35.50 -2.44
C VAL A 77 14.93 34.02 -2.61
N GLY A 78 16.17 33.65 -2.96
CA GLY A 78 16.59 32.25 -3.08
C GLY A 78 16.40 31.48 -1.78
N PHE A 79 16.78 32.08 -0.65
CA PHE A 79 16.57 31.49 0.68
C PHE A 79 15.08 31.29 0.99
N LEU A 80 14.23 32.30 0.75
CA LEU A 80 12.79 32.18 0.97
C LEU A 80 12.16 31.07 0.13
N VAL A 81 12.58 30.90 -1.12
CA VAL A 81 12.11 29.81 -1.99
C VAL A 81 12.52 28.45 -1.42
N VAL A 82 13.78 28.30 -0.99
CA VAL A 82 14.27 27.05 -0.38
C VAL A 82 13.51 26.72 0.91
N VAL A 83 13.28 27.71 1.78
CA VAL A 83 12.50 27.53 3.02
C VAL A 83 11.06 27.14 2.69
N ALA A 84 10.41 27.81 1.74
CA ALA A 84 9.03 27.49 1.35
C ALA A 84 8.93 26.06 0.80
N VAL A 85 9.82 25.65 -0.10
CA VAL A 85 9.85 24.30 -0.67
C VAL A 85 10.12 23.26 0.43
N GLY A 86 11.10 23.51 1.31
CA GLY A 86 11.42 22.63 2.42
C GLY A 86 10.25 22.45 3.40
N PHE A 87 9.57 23.54 3.76
CA PHE A 87 8.41 23.51 4.65
C PHE A 87 7.24 22.73 4.02
N THR A 88 7.00 22.91 2.72
CA THR A 88 5.96 22.17 1.99
C THR A 88 6.24 20.67 2.00
N PHE A 89 7.51 20.27 1.85
CA PHE A 89 7.93 18.87 1.90
C PHE A 89 7.71 18.26 3.30
N LEU A 90 8.06 18.98 4.36
CA LEU A 90 7.84 18.55 5.74
C LEU A 90 6.35 18.34 6.06
N ILE A 91 5.49 19.29 5.68
CA ILE A 91 4.04 19.15 5.87
C ILE A 91 3.52 17.92 5.13
N ARG A 92 3.90 17.75 3.86
CA ARG A 92 3.45 16.62 3.05
C ARG A 92 3.85 15.30 3.68
N ASN A 93 5.08 15.19 4.20
CA ASN A 93 5.56 13.97 4.84
C ASN A 93 4.80 13.67 6.15
N GLY A 94 4.51 14.70 6.96
CA GLY A 94 3.73 14.56 8.19
C GLY A 94 2.30 14.08 7.94
N ILE A 95 1.63 14.62 6.91
CA ILE A 95 0.28 14.18 6.53
C ILE A 95 0.28 12.72 6.09
N GLN A 96 1.26 12.29 5.29
CA GLN A 96 1.34 10.90 4.84
C GLN A 96 1.52 9.95 6.02
N HIS A 97 2.45 10.23 6.93
CA HIS A 97 2.64 9.40 8.12
C HIS A 97 1.39 9.30 8.99
N SER A 98 0.68 10.42 9.19
CA SER A 98 -0.56 10.42 9.96
C SER A 98 -1.67 9.58 9.31
N ARG A 99 -1.80 9.64 7.98
CA ARG A 99 -2.77 8.83 7.24
C ARG A 99 -2.46 7.34 7.30
N THR A 100 -1.18 6.96 7.14
CA THR A 100 -0.72 5.58 7.28
C THR A 100 -1.00 5.04 8.68
N ALA A 101 -0.63 5.77 9.73
CA ALA A 101 -0.86 5.34 11.11
C ALA A 101 -2.36 5.16 11.41
N ARG A 102 -3.20 6.12 11.01
CA ARG A 102 -4.66 6.01 11.20
C ARG A 102 -5.26 4.83 10.44
N THR A 103 -4.80 4.58 9.23
CA THR A 103 -5.28 3.44 8.42
C THR A 103 -4.84 2.12 9.03
N GLN A 104 -3.60 2.05 9.54
CA GLN A 104 -3.10 0.88 10.28
C GLN A 104 -3.99 0.59 11.49
N ASP A 105 -4.27 1.58 12.32
CA ASP A 105 -5.13 1.43 13.51
C ASP A 105 -6.55 0.97 13.13
N GLN A 106 -7.10 1.50 12.02
CA GLN A 106 -8.42 1.11 11.52
C GLN A 106 -8.45 -0.34 11.01
N VAL A 107 -7.44 -0.73 10.24
CA VAL A 107 -7.28 -2.09 9.70
C VAL A 107 -7.09 -3.10 10.83
N ASP A 108 -6.29 -2.75 11.85
CA ASP A 108 -6.09 -3.57 13.05
C ASP A 108 -7.39 -3.72 13.86
N ALA A 109 -8.11 -2.62 14.10
CA ALA A 109 -9.38 -2.65 14.83
C ALA A 109 -10.45 -3.47 14.09
N LEU A 110 -10.49 -3.39 12.76
CA LEU A 110 -11.36 -4.22 11.93
C LEU A 110 -11.00 -5.70 12.04
N ALA A 111 -9.72 -6.04 11.93
CA ALA A 111 -9.28 -7.43 12.05
C ALA A 111 -9.62 -8.03 13.42
N ASP A 112 -9.46 -7.24 14.49
CA ASP A 112 -9.84 -7.65 15.85
C ASP A 112 -11.36 -7.81 15.98
N ALA A 113 -12.15 -6.91 15.38
CA ALA A 113 -13.61 -7.01 15.37
C ALA A 113 -14.11 -8.26 14.64
N TYR A 114 -13.50 -8.61 13.49
CA TYR A 114 -13.85 -9.81 12.75
C TYR A 114 -13.52 -11.10 13.51
N ILE A 115 -12.38 -11.16 14.21
CA ILE A 115 -12.09 -12.30 15.09
C ILE A 115 -13.07 -12.39 16.25
N ALA A 116 -13.37 -11.26 16.89
CA ALA A 116 -14.35 -11.25 17.97
C ALA A 116 -15.76 -11.67 17.50
N GLN A 117 -16.07 -11.47 16.22
CA GLN A 117 -17.30 -11.97 15.61
C GLN A 117 -17.25 -13.48 15.37
N LEU A 118 -16.15 -14.00 14.81
CA LEU A 118 -15.93 -15.44 14.63
C LEU A 118 -16.06 -16.22 15.96
N GLU A 119 -15.52 -15.66 17.05
CA GLU A 119 -15.61 -16.25 18.39
C GLU A 119 -17.04 -16.29 18.96
N LYS A 120 -17.90 -15.33 18.57
CA LYS A 120 -19.28 -15.23 19.09
C LYS A 120 -20.27 -16.02 18.26
N ASP A 121 -20.07 -16.08 16.96
CA ASP A 121 -21.01 -16.66 16.01
C ASP A 121 -20.71 -18.14 15.70
N ASP A 122 -19.92 -18.81 16.55
CA ASP A 122 -19.55 -20.24 16.47
C ASP A 122 -18.94 -20.61 15.10
N GLY A 123 -18.05 -19.74 14.60
CA GLY A 123 -17.34 -19.99 13.33
C GLY A 123 -18.17 -19.77 12.07
N ARG A 124 -19.23 -18.94 12.10
CA ARG A 124 -19.91 -18.52 10.85
C ARG A 124 -18.94 -17.83 9.90
N ILE A 125 -19.04 -18.23 8.63
CA ILE A 125 -18.27 -17.73 7.50
C ILE A 125 -18.45 -16.21 7.38
N LEU A 126 -17.33 -15.49 7.40
CA LEU A 126 -17.34 -14.06 7.11
C LEU A 126 -17.61 -13.87 5.61
N VAL A 127 -18.16 -12.73 5.19
CA VAL A 127 -18.33 -12.46 3.76
C VAL A 127 -17.05 -11.80 3.24
N PRO A 128 -16.15 -12.53 2.56
CA PRO A 128 -14.94 -11.93 2.00
C PRO A 128 -15.33 -10.92 0.91
N GLY A 129 -14.58 -9.83 0.82
CA GLY A 129 -14.84 -8.77 -0.14
C GLY A 129 -14.56 -7.36 0.39
N PRO A 130 -14.88 -6.34 -0.40
CA PRO A 130 -14.76 -4.94 0.02
C PRO A 130 -15.79 -4.61 1.10
N SER A 131 -15.31 -4.01 2.18
CA SER A 131 -16.11 -3.41 3.25
C SER A 131 -16.65 -2.04 2.80
N ASP A 132 -17.73 -1.62 3.45
CA ASP A 132 -18.25 -0.25 3.43
C ASP A 132 -17.30 0.76 4.08
N GLN A 133 -16.32 0.31 4.86
CA GLN A 133 -15.30 1.17 5.44
C GLN A 133 -14.20 1.50 4.45
N HIS A 134 -13.82 2.77 4.45
CA HIS A 134 -12.81 3.33 3.58
C HIS A 134 -11.60 3.78 4.40
N ASP A 135 -10.42 3.70 3.79
CA ASP A 135 -9.17 4.15 4.38
C ASP A 135 -8.96 5.68 4.25
N ALA A 136 -7.81 6.18 4.68
CA ALA A 136 -7.49 7.61 4.60
C ALA A 136 -7.30 8.16 3.17
N TRP A 137 -7.32 7.30 2.15
CA TRP A 137 -7.23 7.62 0.73
C TRP A 137 -8.51 7.29 -0.03
N ASP A 138 -9.61 7.01 0.69
CA ASP A 138 -10.93 6.70 0.13
C ASP A 138 -10.95 5.39 -0.68
N ASN A 139 -10.04 4.45 -0.38
CA ASN A 139 -10.12 3.10 -0.91
C ASN A 139 -10.91 2.20 0.07
N ALA A 140 -11.75 1.32 -0.48
CA ALA A 140 -12.46 0.33 0.31
C ALA A 140 -11.47 -0.66 0.94
N ILE A 141 -11.66 -0.97 2.23
CA ILE A 141 -10.89 -1.97 2.95
C ILE A 141 -11.40 -3.35 2.55
N VAL A 142 -10.51 -4.26 2.16
CA VAL A 142 -10.86 -5.59 1.69
C VAL A 142 -10.63 -6.61 2.80
N LEU A 143 -11.65 -7.42 3.06
CA LEU A 143 -11.58 -8.60 3.92
C LEU A 143 -11.28 -9.83 3.06
N GLN A 144 -10.26 -10.59 3.46
CA GLN A 144 -9.93 -11.90 2.93
C GLN A 144 -9.94 -12.91 4.07
N GLU A 145 -10.58 -14.04 3.82
CA GLU A 145 -10.65 -15.16 4.75
C GLU A 145 -9.97 -16.36 4.11
N ASN A 146 -8.98 -16.92 4.80
CA ASN A 146 -8.30 -18.14 4.38
C ASN A 146 -8.55 -19.22 5.43
N ASP A 147 -9.35 -20.22 5.08
CA ASP A 147 -9.62 -21.36 5.94
C ASP A 147 -8.49 -22.40 5.85
N TYR A 148 -7.88 -22.68 7.00
CA TYR A 148 -6.90 -23.74 7.18
C TYR A 148 -7.46 -24.85 8.08
N ILE A 149 -6.85 -26.04 8.00
CA ILE A 149 -7.22 -27.21 8.83
C ILE A 149 -7.13 -26.90 10.33
N VAL A 150 -6.24 -25.99 10.72
CA VAL A 150 -5.94 -25.66 12.11
C VAL A 150 -6.57 -24.35 12.59
N GLY A 151 -7.35 -23.68 11.74
CA GLY A 151 -7.86 -22.34 12.03
C GLY A 151 -8.27 -21.55 10.79
N THR A 152 -8.96 -20.45 11.03
CA THR A 152 -9.29 -19.46 10.00
C THR A 152 -8.34 -18.28 10.16
N GLN A 153 -7.71 -17.86 9.05
CA GLN A 153 -6.91 -16.65 8.99
C GLN A 153 -7.76 -15.53 8.41
N VAL A 154 -7.90 -14.46 9.18
CA VAL A 154 -8.57 -13.23 8.78
C VAL A 154 -7.50 -12.24 8.35
N VAL A 155 -7.55 -11.81 7.10
CA VAL A 155 -6.66 -10.78 6.55
C VAL A 155 -7.51 -9.58 6.15
N VAL A 156 -7.31 -8.47 6.85
CA VAL A 156 -7.91 -7.18 6.50
C VAL A 156 -6.84 -6.34 5.82
N ARG A 157 -7.14 -5.77 4.66
CA ARG A 157 -6.17 -5.03 3.84
C ARG A 157 -6.74 -3.71 3.31
N SER A 158 -5.93 -2.67 3.34
CA SER A 158 -6.09 -1.42 2.59
C SER A 158 -5.05 -1.36 1.47
N ASN A 159 -5.45 -0.85 0.31
CA ASN A 159 -4.55 -0.63 -0.84
C ASN A 159 -3.65 0.61 -0.67
N GLY A 160 -3.72 1.30 0.47
CA GLY A 160 -2.83 2.39 0.81
C GLY A 160 -2.86 3.59 -0.17
N PRO A 161 -1.76 4.38 -0.20
CA PRO A 161 -1.68 5.62 -0.98
C PRO A 161 -1.74 5.44 -2.50
N ASP A 162 -1.27 4.30 -3.03
CA ASP A 162 -1.22 4.06 -4.47
C ASP A 162 -2.52 3.45 -5.03
N GLY A 163 -3.39 2.95 -4.13
CA GLY A 163 -4.69 2.38 -4.46
C GLY A 163 -4.59 1.06 -5.24
N ARG A 164 -3.39 0.46 -5.33
CA ARG A 164 -3.16 -0.75 -6.12
C ARG A 164 -3.19 -1.98 -5.20
N PRO A 165 -4.03 -2.98 -5.51
CA PRO A 165 -4.05 -4.18 -4.69
C PRO A 165 -2.74 -4.99 -4.84
N ASN A 166 -2.26 -5.55 -3.74
CA ASN A 166 -1.00 -6.30 -3.63
C ASN A 166 0.25 -5.44 -3.90
N SER A 167 0.21 -4.16 -3.53
CA SER A 167 1.38 -3.28 -3.56
C SER A 167 2.23 -3.44 -2.30
N ALA A 168 3.48 -2.95 -2.36
CA ALA A 168 4.33 -2.84 -1.17
C ALA A 168 3.81 -1.78 -0.19
N ASP A 169 2.97 -0.87 -0.67
CA ASP A 169 2.33 0.18 0.11
C ASP A 169 1.01 -0.29 0.77
N ASP A 170 0.61 -1.54 0.56
CA ASP A 170 -0.56 -2.14 1.17
C ASP A 170 -0.39 -2.24 2.69
N ILE A 171 -1.43 -1.81 3.40
CA ILE A 171 -1.51 -1.92 4.85
C ILE A 171 -2.41 -3.10 5.17
N SER A 172 -1.88 -4.14 5.81
CA SER A 172 -2.66 -5.32 6.16
C SER A 172 -2.47 -5.76 7.61
N ALA A 173 -3.57 -6.15 8.25
CA ALA A 173 -3.57 -6.84 9.53
C ALA A 173 -4.00 -8.29 9.32
N VAL A 174 -3.17 -9.20 9.81
CA VAL A 174 -3.44 -10.64 9.79
C VAL A 174 -3.72 -11.09 11.21
N ARG A 175 -4.82 -11.81 11.39
CA ARG A 175 -5.18 -12.44 12.66
C ARG A 175 -5.60 -13.89 12.43
N TYR A 176 -5.40 -14.72 13.45
CA TYR A 176 -5.69 -16.16 13.37
C TYR A 176 -6.68 -16.55 14.46
N HIS A 177 -7.79 -17.17 14.04
CA HIS A 177 -8.70 -17.84 14.95
C HIS A 177 -8.39 -19.34 14.92
N LYS A 178 -8.03 -19.90 16.08
CA LYS A 178 -7.70 -21.33 16.19
C LYS A 178 -8.99 -22.11 16.40
N THR A 179 -9.27 -23.04 15.49
CA THR A 179 -10.40 -23.97 15.66
C THR A 179 -10.13 -24.89 16.85
N THR A 180 -11.17 -25.20 17.63
CA THR A 180 -11.00 -26.08 18.79
C THR A 180 -10.73 -27.51 18.32
N ALA A 181 -9.97 -28.30 19.08
CA ALA A 181 -9.64 -29.69 18.73
C ALA A 181 -10.88 -30.58 18.41
N LYS A 182 -12.05 -30.21 18.95
CA LYS A 182 -13.33 -30.88 18.68
C LYS A 182 -13.83 -30.62 17.25
N GLU A 183 -13.75 -29.39 16.77
CA GLU A 183 -14.13 -29.01 15.41
C GLU A 183 -13.15 -29.55 14.37
N ILE A 184 -11.86 -29.59 14.70
CA ILE A 184 -10.84 -30.23 13.84
C ILE A 184 -11.21 -31.70 13.60
N ARG A 185 -11.65 -32.42 14.64
CA ARG A 185 -12.07 -33.82 14.52
C ARG A 185 -13.31 -33.93 13.63
N ASP A 186 -14.32 -33.11 13.89
CA ASP A 186 -15.60 -33.22 13.19
C ASP A 186 -15.44 -32.85 11.69
N GLN A 187 -14.65 -31.81 11.35
CA GLN A 187 -14.31 -31.48 9.96
C GLN A 187 -13.42 -32.54 9.27
N PHE A 188 -12.48 -33.17 10.00
CA PHE A 188 -11.69 -34.26 9.44
C PHE A 188 -12.56 -35.50 9.16
N VAL A 189 -13.49 -35.81 10.06
CA VAL A 189 -14.42 -36.93 9.88
C VAL A 189 -15.33 -36.65 8.70
N ASP A 190 -15.88 -35.44 8.56
CA ASP A 190 -16.74 -35.09 7.43
C ASP A 190 -15.99 -35.13 6.09
N LYS A 191 -14.76 -34.58 6.03
CA LYS A 191 -13.92 -34.69 4.83
C LYS A 191 -13.57 -36.13 4.52
N ALA A 192 -13.16 -36.91 5.52
CA ALA A 192 -12.83 -38.32 5.35
C ALA A 192 -14.05 -39.13 4.89
N VAL A 193 -15.24 -38.92 5.46
CA VAL A 193 -16.47 -39.58 5.03
C VAL A 193 -16.85 -39.18 3.61
N SER A 194 -16.66 -37.91 3.21
CA SER A 194 -16.94 -37.47 1.84
C SER A 194 -15.96 -38.05 0.81
N GLU A 195 -14.68 -38.12 1.15
CA GLU A 195 -13.62 -38.71 0.32
C GLU A 195 -13.78 -40.23 0.21
N PHE A 196 -14.01 -40.93 1.33
CA PHE A 196 -14.29 -42.36 1.35
C PHE A 196 -15.61 -42.71 0.66
N GLY A 197 -16.67 -41.94 0.90
CA GLY A 197 -17.96 -42.12 0.23
C GLY A 197 -17.84 -41.95 -1.29
N ARG A 198 -17.05 -40.97 -1.76
CA ARG A 198 -16.70 -40.85 -3.18
C ARG A 198 -15.89 -42.04 -3.69
N PHE A 199 -14.98 -42.58 -2.90
CA PHE A 199 -14.17 -43.74 -3.28
C PHE A 199 -15.03 -45.00 -3.47
N PHE A 200 -16.03 -45.23 -2.60
CA PHE A 200 -16.93 -46.37 -2.70
C PHE A 200 -18.00 -46.21 -3.78
N ASN A 201 -18.64 -45.03 -3.91
CA ASN A 201 -19.57 -44.79 -5.03
C ASN A 201 -18.89 -44.94 -6.39
N LYS A 202 -17.61 -44.57 -6.48
CA LYS A 202 -16.84 -44.71 -7.73
C LYS A 202 -16.42 -46.16 -8.02
N GLN A 203 -16.45 -47.06 -7.04
CA GLN A 203 -16.27 -48.50 -7.29
C GLN A 203 -17.58 -49.16 -7.75
N GLU A 204 -18.72 -48.74 -7.19
CA GLU A 204 -20.05 -49.25 -7.56
C GLU A 204 -20.41 -48.88 -9.02
N GLU A 205 -20.06 -47.66 -9.47
CA GLU A 205 -20.20 -47.26 -10.89
C GLU A 205 -19.29 -48.05 -11.86
N VAL A 206 -18.17 -48.60 -11.39
CA VAL A 206 -17.25 -49.39 -12.22
C VAL A 206 -17.68 -50.85 -12.30
N GLU A 207 -18.33 -51.39 -11.26
CA GLU A 207 -18.92 -52.74 -11.30
C GLU A 207 -20.20 -52.82 -12.15
N ASP A 208 -21.00 -51.75 -12.20
CA ASP A 208 -22.21 -51.72 -13.03
C ASP A 208 -21.91 -51.51 -14.53
N GLN A 209 -20.78 -50.89 -14.89
CA GLN A 209 -20.33 -50.81 -16.29
C GLN A 209 -19.58 -52.08 -16.77
N ALA A 210 -19.12 -52.94 -15.86
CA ALA A 210 -18.46 -54.20 -16.21
C ALA A 210 -19.42 -55.37 -16.49
N LYS A 211 -20.73 -55.19 -16.29
CA LYS A 211 -21.76 -56.25 -16.47
C LYS A 211 -22.60 -56.13 -17.74
N VAL A 212 -22.29 -55.20 -18.65
CA VAL A 212 -23.04 -55.00 -19.91
C VAL A 212 -22.11 -55.04 -21.13
N GLU A 213 -21.27 -56.06 -21.26
CA GLU A 213 -20.70 -56.43 -22.56
C GLU A 213 -20.65 -57.97 -22.70
N GLU A 214 -21.75 -58.56 -23.19
CA GLU A 214 -21.71 -59.90 -23.78
C GLU A 214 -21.33 -59.83 -25.27
N PRO A 215 -20.61 -60.84 -25.80
CA PRO A 215 -19.96 -60.78 -27.11
C PRO A 215 -20.89 -61.27 -28.24
N ILE A 216 -21.17 -60.42 -29.22
CA ILE A 216 -21.84 -60.85 -30.46
C ILE A 216 -20.79 -61.22 -31.53
N LYS A 217 -20.87 -62.46 -32.00
CA LYS A 217 -20.04 -63.03 -33.07
C LYS A 217 -20.87 -63.22 -34.35
N ASN A 218 -20.25 -62.82 -35.48
CA ASN A 218 -20.43 -63.23 -36.89
C ASN A 218 -21.43 -62.47 -37.81
N GLY A 219 -20.89 -61.94 -38.92
CA GLY A 219 -21.54 -61.24 -40.05
C GLY A 219 -22.20 -62.16 -41.11
N PRO A 220 -22.28 -61.85 -42.44
CA PRO A 220 -21.44 -60.90 -43.23
C PRO A 220 -22.15 -60.00 -44.29
N ALA A 221 -21.33 -59.14 -44.93
CA ALA A 221 -21.40 -58.56 -46.28
C ALA A 221 -22.53 -57.56 -46.63
N ASP A 222 -22.18 -56.29 -46.88
CA ASP A 222 -21.94 -55.84 -48.27
C ASP A 222 -21.17 -54.51 -48.34
N ALA A 223 -20.49 -54.31 -49.46
CA ALA A 223 -19.48 -53.31 -49.75
C ALA A 223 -20.01 -51.86 -49.85
N THR A 224 -19.18 -50.87 -49.49
CA THR A 224 -18.59 -49.92 -50.46
C THR A 224 -17.54 -49.03 -49.81
N ALA A 225 -16.53 -48.74 -50.61
CA ALA A 225 -15.27 -48.09 -50.26
C ALA A 225 -15.40 -46.57 -50.08
N THR A 226 -14.56 -46.01 -49.20
CA THR A 226 -13.71 -44.85 -49.51
C THR A 226 -12.50 -44.81 -48.56
N SER A 227 -11.32 -44.91 -49.20
CA SER A 227 -9.95 -44.48 -48.87
C SER A 227 -9.81 -43.50 -47.69
N ASP A 228 -9.02 -43.84 -46.68
CA ASP A 228 -7.56 -43.55 -46.56
C ASP A 228 -7.23 -42.06 -46.40
N GLU A 229 -6.97 -41.64 -45.17
CA GLU A 229 -5.72 -40.91 -44.86
C GLU A 229 -5.35 -41.09 -43.38
N ASN A 230 -4.34 -41.94 -43.16
CA ASN A 230 -3.51 -41.99 -41.96
C ASN A 230 -2.75 -40.67 -41.84
N ASP A 231 -2.73 -40.04 -40.67
CA ASP A 231 -1.43 -39.66 -40.10
C ASP A 231 -1.51 -39.56 -38.57
N SER A 232 -0.62 -40.33 -37.95
CA SER A 232 -0.32 -40.31 -36.54
C SER A 232 0.94 -39.51 -36.35
N THR A 233 0.92 -38.45 -35.55
CA THR A 233 2.16 -37.95 -34.95
C THR A 233 1.93 -37.46 -33.52
N SER A 234 2.68 -38.15 -32.67
CA SER A 234 3.01 -37.89 -31.29
C SER A 234 3.79 -36.59 -31.10
N GLU A 235 3.80 -36.14 -29.83
CA GLU A 235 4.81 -35.27 -29.21
C GLU A 235 4.93 -33.83 -29.73
N ASP A 236 4.57 -32.85 -28.89
CA ASP A 236 5.62 -32.03 -28.28
C ASP A 236 5.08 -31.09 -27.20
N GLU A 237 5.71 -31.18 -26.03
CA GLU A 237 5.67 -30.19 -24.97
C GLU A 237 6.09 -28.81 -25.49
N LYS A 238 5.21 -27.81 -25.39
CA LYS A 238 5.63 -26.41 -25.38
C LYS A 238 5.17 -25.73 -24.10
N LYS A 239 6.03 -25.84 -23.09
CA LYS A 239 6.14 -24.88 -22.00
C LYS A 239 6.41 -23.50 -22.63
N GLU A 240 5.42 -22.63 -22.63
CA GLU A 240 5.62 -21.22 -22.91
C GLU A 240 6.45 -20.60 -21.79
N GLY A 241 7.76 -20.57 -22.02
CA GLY A 241 8.72 -19.86 -21.18
C GLY A 241 8.39 -18.38 -21.17
N TRP A 242 8.14 -17.86 -19.98
CA TRP A 242 8.00 -16.44 -19.68
C TRP A 242 9.30 -15.72 -20.07
N LYS A 243 9.28 -14.97 -21.18
CA LYS A 243 10.42 -14.16 -21.61
C LYS A 243 10.42 -12.84 -20.83
N LEU A 244 11.41 -12.67 -19.95
CA LEU A 244 11.72 -11.38 -19.35
C LEU A 244 12.16 -10.37 -20.43
N PRO A 245 11.70 -9.11 -20.37
CA PRO A 245 12.21 -8.07 -21.25
C PRO A 245 13.66 -7.73 -20.87
N SER A 246 14.56 -7.84 -21.84
CA SER A 246 15.95 -7.41 -21.70
C SER A 246 16.01 -5.88 -21.68
N LEU A 247 16.12 -5.30 -20.49
CA LEU A 247 16.48 -3.90 -20.28
C LEU A 247 17.91 -3.66 -20.80
N LYS A 248 18.03 -3.15 -22.03
CA LYS A 248 19.27 -2.57 -22.54
C LYS A 248 19.48 -1.19 -21.89
N PHE A 249 20.30 -1.13 -20.84
CA PHE A 249 20.86 0.12 -20.35
C PHE A 249 21.99 0.56 -21.28
N GLY A 250 21.66 1.41 -22.26
CA GLY A 250 22.64 2.16 -23.03
C GLY A 250 23.07 3.40 -22.25
N TRP A 251 24.23 3.34 -21.61
CA TRP A 251 24.94 4.54 -21.15
C TRP A 251 25.78 5.05 -22.30
N ASP A 252 25.15 5.86 -23.16
CA ASP A 252 25.88 6.65 -24.14
C ASP A 252 26.57 7.80 -23.40
N LYS A 253 27.90 7.76 -23.41
CA LYS A 253 28.75 8.88 -23.00
C LYS A 253 28.51 10.03 -23.98
N LYS A 254 28.12 11.20 -23.47
CA LYS A 254 28.38 12.45 -24.18
C LYS A 254 29.63 13.08 -23.62
N GLU A 255 30.67 13.05 -24.45
CA GLU A 255 31.75 14.03 -24.44
C GLU A 255 31.19 15.34 -25.02
N GLU A 256 31.26 16.42 -24.23
CA GLU A 256 31.50 17.81 -24.65
C GLU A 256 31.78 18.68 -23.42
#